data_AF-A0A352NHL3-F1
#
_entry.id   AF-A0A352NHL3-F1
#
_cell.length_a   1.000
_cell.length_b   1.000
_cell.length_c   1.000
_cell.angle_alpha   90.00
_cell.angle_beta   90.00
_cell.angle_gamma   90.00
#
_symmetry.space_group_name_H-M   'P 1'
#
loop_
_entity.id
_entity.type
_entity.pdbx_description
1 polymer ?
#
loop_
_entity_poly.entity_id
_entity_poly.type
_entity_poly.pdbx_seq_one_letter_code
_entity_poly.pdbx_strand_id
1 'polypeptide(L)'
;LFSPNRTLRNFGERTAMNTPIQGSAADIIKLAMVNIHRELGEHGFAAKMLLQVHDELIFDAPAGELNGLQELVRRCMENALVLDVPLTVDIKIGPNWYDVKRV
;
A
#
# COMPACT_ATOMS: atom_id res chain seq x y z
N LEU A 1 23.50 -18.93 8.07
CA LEU A 1 23.53 -20.40 7.89
C LEU A 1 24.80 -21.04 8.46
N PHE A 2 25.98 -20.46 8.21
CA PHE A 2 27.27 -21.05 8.61
C PHE A 2 27.70 -20.82 10.07
N SER A 3 26.90 -20.11 10.87
CA SER A 3 27.23 -19.89 12.28
C SER A 3 27.06 -21.19 13.07
N PRO A 4 28.05 -21.60 13.89
CA PRO A 4 27.90 -22.75 14.78
C PRO A 4 26.89 -22.46 15.91
N ASN A 5 26.64 -21.18 16.25
CA ASN A 5 25.66 -20.78 17.24
C ASN A 5 24.24 -21.01 16.70
N ARG A 6 23.54 -21.99 17.29
CA ARG A 6 22.20 -22.41 16.88
C ARG A 6 21.18 -21.28 16.96
N THR A 7 21.21 -20.46 18.02
CA THR A 7 20.27 -19.35 18.19
C THR A 7 20.44 -18.30 17.10
N LEU A 8 21.69 -17.91 16.81
CA LEU A 8 22.01 -16.94 15.76
C LEU A 8 21.64 -17.47 14.38
N ARG A 9 21.91 -18.75 14.12
CA ARG A 9 21.55 -19.40 12.85
C ARG A 9 20.03 -19.41 12.63
N ASN A 10 19.25 -19.83 13.63
CA ASN A 10 17.80 -19.85 13.55
C ASN A 10 17.21 -18.44 13.37
N PHE A 11 17.79 -17.42 14.00
CA PHE A 11 17.41 -16.04 13.76
C PHE A 11 17.65 -15.63 12.31
N GLY A 12 18.86 -15.88 11.79
CA GLY A 12 19.21 -15.57 10.41
C GLY A 12 18.33 -16.29 9.38
N GLU A 13 17.92 -17.53 9.65
CA GLU A 13 16.97 -18.27 8.81
C GLU A 13 15.60 -17.59 8.77
N ARG A 14 15.04 -17.19 9.92
CA ARG A 14 13.77 -16.45 9.97
C ARG A 14 13.87 -15.10 9.27
N THR A 15 14.96 -14.35 9.49
CA THR A 15 15.18 -13.07 8.83
C THR A 15 15.27 -13.26 7.32
N ALA A 16 16.03 -14.23 6.83
CA ALA A 16 16.17 -14.50 5.40
C ALA A 16 14.85 -14.90 4.73
N MET A 17 13.94 -15.56 5.46
CA MET A 17 12.59 -15.87 4.95
C MET A 17 11.68 -14.64 4.95
N ASN A 18 11.70 -13.84 6.02
CA ASN A 18 10.77 -12.72 6.19
C ASN A 18 11.17 -11.46 5.42
N THR A 19 12.47 -11.19 5.28
CA THR A 19 12.98 -9.97 4.64
C THR A 19 12.53 -9.84 3.19
N PRO A 20 12.58 -10.88 2.33
CA PRO A 20 12.06 -10.78 0.97
C PRO A 20 10.56 -10.48 0.94
N ILE A 21 9.78 -11.09 1.84
CA ILE A 21 8.32 -10.92 1.89
C ILE A 21 7.96 -9.49 2.31
N GLN A 22 8.49 -9.02 3.45
CA GLN A 22 8.18 -7.68 3.96
C GLN A 22 8.83 -6.56 3.14
N GLY A 23 10.05 -6.80 2.65
CA GLY A 23 10.76 -5.86 1.78
C GLY A 23 10.03 -5.65 0.46
N SER A 24 9.66 -6.73 -0.23
CA SER A 24 8.91 -6.63 -1.50
C SER A 24 7.53 -6.00 -1.31
N ALA A 25 6.80 -6.33 -0.24
CA ALA A 25 5.56 -5.65 0.10
C ALA A 25 5.76 -4.13 0.30
N ALA A 26 6.85 -3.73 0.98
CA ALA A 26 7.21 -2.33 1.16
C ALA A 26 7.60 -1.63 -0.16
N ASP A 27 8.21 -2.36 -1.10
CA ASP A 27 8.55 -1.82 -2.42
C ASP A 27 7.29 -1.62 -3.29
N ILE A 28 6.37 -2.60 -3.29
CA ILE A 28 5.09 -2.53 -4.02
C ILE A 28 4.26 -1.34 -3.54
N ILE A 29 4.09 -1.18 -2.22
CA ILE A 29 3.27 -0.08 -1.69
C ILE A 29 3.90 1.29 -2.00
N LYS A 30 5.23 1.41 -1.92
CA LYS A 30 5.92 2.67 -2.28
C LYS A 30 5.78 3.01 -3.76
N LEU A 31 5.84 2.01 -4.63
CA LEU A 31 5.60 2.21 -6.06
C LEU A 31 4.17 2.67 -6.31
N ALA A 32 3.17 2.05 -5.65
CA ALA A 32 1.80 2.52 -5.68
C ALA A 32 1.67 3.97 -5.20
N MET A 33 2.33 4.32 -4.08
CA MET A 33 2.29 5.67 -3.52
C MET A 33 2.82 6.73 -4.49
N VAL A 34 3.95 6.47 -5.15
CA VAL A 34 4.53 7.38 -6.14
C VAL A 34 3.61 7.54 -7.36
N ASN A 35 3.04 6.43 -7.85
CA ASN A 35 2.10 6.46 -8.97
C ASN A 35 0.83 7.26 -8.64
N ILE A 36 0.24 7.01 -7.46
CA ILE A 36 -0.93 7.76 -6.98
C ILE A 36 -0.59 9.25 -6.88
N HIS A 37 0.55 9.61 -6.27
CA HIS A 37 0.93 11.01 -6.10
C HIS A 37 1.05 11.74 -7.44
N ARG A 38 1.67 11.11 -8.44
CA ARG A 38 1.76 11.65 -9.80
C ARG A 38 0.37 11.84 -10.42
N GLU A 39 -0.45 10.81 -10.38
CA GLU A 39 -1.77 10.79 -11.02
C GLU A 39 -2.75 11.80 -10.39
N LEU A 40 -2.67 12.00 -9.06
CA LEU A 40 -3.43 13.06 -8.37
C LEU A 40 -3.07 14.44 -8.92
N GLY A 41 -1.79 14.71 -9.13
CA GLY A 41 -1.30 15.97 -9.69
C GLY A 41 -1.70 16.16 -11.15
N GLU A 42 -1.58 15.13 -11.97
CA GLU A 42 -1.93 15.16 -13.40
C GLU A 42 -3.43 15.40 -13.64
N HIS A 43 -4.29 14.84 -12.79
CA HIS A 43 -5.75 14.98 -12.88
C HIS A 43 -6.30 16.14 -12.03
N GLY A 44 -5.45 16.87 -11.31
CA GLY A 44 -5.84 18.06 -10.54
C GLY A 44 -6.71 17.76 -9.30
N PHE A 45 -6.55 16.59 -8.68
CA PHE A 45 -7.25 16.26 -7.44
C PHE A 45 -6.77 17.14 -6.28
N ALA A 46 -7.68 17.60 -5.44
CA ALA A 46 -7.35 18.23 -4.17
C ALA A 46 -7.08 17.21 -3.05
N ALA A 47 -7.45 15.94 -3.26
CA ALA A 47 -7.16 14.83 -2.36
C ALA A 47 -5.67 14.71 -1.99
N LYS A 48 -5.41 14.32 -0.74
CA LYS A 48 -4.06 14.16 -0.18
C LYS A 48 -3.91 12.81 0.50
N MET A 49 -2.83 12.11 0.17
CA MET A 49 -2.37 10.97 0.95
C MET A 49 -1.76 11.48 2.26
N LEU A 50 -2.34 11.07 3.39
CA LEU A 50 -1.94 11.53 4.72
C LEU A 50 -0.94 10.59 5.38
N LEU A 51 -1.25 9.30 5.36
CA LEU A 51 -0.54 8.29 6.15
C LEU A 51 -0.47 6.97 5.38
N GLN A 52 0.58 6.22 5.65
CA GLN A 52 0.70 4.81 5.29
C GLN A 52 0.87 4.00 6.57
N VAL A 53 0.09 2.94 6.72
CA VAL A 53 0.16 2.00 7.84
C VAL A 53 0.20 0.59 7.27
N HIS A 54 1.38 -0.02 7.28
CA HIS A 54 1.62 -1.35 6.70
C HIS A 54 1.21 -1.45 5.22
N ASP A 55 0.06 -2.00 4.91
CA ASP A 55 -0.50 -2.16 3.57
C ASP A 55 -1.65 -1.16 3.27
N GLU A 56 -1.99 -0.31 4.24
CA GLU A 56 -3.07 0.67 4.12
C GLU A 56 -2.55 2.08 3.80
N LEU A 57 -3.27 2.79 2.92
CA LEU A 57 -3.06 4.20 2.60
C LEU A 57 -4.29 5.02 3.02
N ILE A 58 -4.06 6.08 3.81
CA ILE A 58 -5.12 6.95 4.32
C ILE A 58 -5.12 8.25 3.53
N PHE A 59 -6.30 8.64 3.06
CA PHE A 59 -6.51 9.86 2.27
C PHE A 59 -7.51 10.78 2.94
N ASP A 60 -7.28 12.08 2.78
CA ASP A 60 -8.29 13.12 2.99
C ASP A 60 -8.64 13.74 1.64
N ALA A 61 -9.93 13.90 1.36
CA ALA A 61 -10.42 14.28 0.05
C ALA A 61 -11.78 14.98 0.12
N PRO A 62 -12.05 15.96 -0.77
CA PRO A 62 -13.39 16.52 -0.92
C PRO A 62 -14.41 15.45 -1.34
N ALA A 63 -15.64 15.56 -0.83
CA ALA A 63 -16.72 14.62 -1.14
C ALA A 63 -17.00 14.46 -2.65
N GLY A 64 -16.83 15.55 -3.42
CA GLY A 64 -17.02 15.54 -4.87
C GLY A 64 -15.98 14.73 -5.65
N GLU A 65 -14.82 14.44 -5.06
CA GLU A 65 -13.73 13.70 -5.72
C GLU A 65 -13.75 12.21 -5.43
N LEU A 66 -14.57 11.74 -4.47
CA LEU A 66 -14.50 10.39 -3.92
C LEU A 66 -14.59 9.30 -4.98
N ASN A 67 -15.49 9.41 -5.96
CA ASN A 67 -15.65 8.37 -6.98
C ASN A 67 -14.41 8.27 -7.89
N GLY A 68 -13.88 9.40 -8.36
CA GLY A 68 -12.69 9.43 -9.20
C GLY A 68 -11.44 9.01 -8.43
N LEU A 69 -11.33 9.43 -7.16
CA LEU A 69 -10.21 9.04 -6.29
C LEU A 69 -10.20 7.53 -6.02
N GLN A 70 -11.37 6.93 -5.78
CA GLN A 70 -11.50 5.48 -5.58
C GLN A 70 -10.95 4.70 -6.78
N GLU A 71 -11.37 5.06 -7.99
CA GLU A 71 -10.95 4.39 -9.22
C GLU A 71 -9.44 4.55 -9.45
N LEU A 72 -8.93 5.78 -9.27
CA LEU A 72 -7.51 6.09 -9.41
C LEU A 72 -6.65 5.28 -8.42
N VAL A 73 -7.01 5.30 -7.13
CA VAL A 73 -6.25 4.59 -6.09
C VAL A 73 -6.30 3.09 -6.32
N ARG A 74 -7.48 2.53 -6.61
CA ARG A 74 -7.64 1.09 -6.93
C ARG A 74 -6.73 0.71 -8.08
N ARG A 75 -6.82 1.42 -9.20
CA ARG A 75 -6.00 1.15 -10.40
C ARG A 75 -4.52 1.21 -10.09
N CYS A 76 -4.06 2.25 -9.41
CA CYS A 76 -2.63 2.45 -9.13
C CYS A 76 -2.06 1.40 -8.16
N MET A 77 -2.85 0.95 -7.18
CA MET A 77 -2.42 -0.06 -6.21
C MET A 77 -2.48 -1.48 -6.78
N GLU A 78 -3.57 -1.86 -7.45
CA GLU A 78 -3.74 -3.19 -8.03
C GLU A 78 -2.75 -3.45 -9.19
N ASN A 79 -2.34 -2.39 -9.90
CA ASN A 79 -1.40 -2.46 -11.01
C ASN A 79 -0.01 -1.89 -10.67
N ALA A 80 0.34 -1.77 -9.38
CA ALA A 80 1.64 -1.25 -8.97
C ALA A 80 2.80 -2.11 -9.51
N LEU A 81 2.61 -3.43 -9.54
CA LEU A 81 3.56 -4.39 -10.08
C LEU A 81 2.81 -5.57 -10.70
N VAL A 82 3.29 -6.08 -11.83
CA VAL A 82 2.74 -7.30 -12.45
C VAL A 82 3.22 -8.51 -11.65
N LEU A 83 2.27 -9.26 -11.10
CA LEU A 83 2.51 -10.47 -10.32
C LEU A 83 1.77 -11.65 -10.97
N ASP A 84 2.20 -12.88 -10.66
CA ASP A 84 1.53 -14.10 -11.12
C ASP A 84 0.11 -14.25 -10.57
N VAL A 85 -0.18 -13.54 -9.47
CA VAL A 85 -1.50 -13.46 -8.83
C VAL A 85 -1.93 -11.98 -8.72
N PRO A 86 -3.21 -11.66 -8.97
CA PRO A 86 -3.67 -10.27 -8.92
C PRO A 86 -3.67 -9.74 -7.48
N LEU A 87 -3.27 -8.49 -7.32
CA LEU A 87 -3.50 -7.73 -6.08
C LEU A 87 -4.91 -7.15 -6.11
N THR A 88 -5.62 -7.25 -5.00
CA THR A 88 -6.95 -6.66 -4.83
C THR A 88 -6.91 -5.59 -3.76
N VAL A 89 -7.62 -4.48 -3.98
CA VAL A 89 -7.70 -3.39 -3.00
C VAL A 89 -9.11 -3.21 -2.47
N ASP A 90 -9.20 -3.13 -1.15
CA ASP A 90 -10.40 -2.76 -0.43
C ASP A 90 -10.41 -1.27 -0.13
N ILE A 91 -11.51 -0.60 -0.47
CA ILE A 91 -11.69 0.82 -0.17
C ILE A 91 -12.77 0.98 0.89
N LYS A 92 -12.48 1.86 1.84
CA LYS A 92 -13.42 2.28 2.87
C LYS A 92 -13.50 3.80 2.91
N ILE A 93 -14.69 4.35 3.08
CA ILE A 93 -14.94 5.80 3.11
C ILE A 93 -15.75 6.14 4.35
N GLY A 94 -15.41 7.26 4.99
CA GLY A 94 -16.10 7.77 6.16
C GLY A 94 -15.69 9.21 6.49
N PRO A 95 -16.42 9.87 7.41
CA PRO A 95 -16.11 11.24 7.82
C PRO A 95 -14.83 11.36 8.67
N ASN A 96 -14.35 10.24 9.20
CA ASN A 96 -13.08 10.09 9.90
C ASN A 96 -12.61 8.63 9.77
N TRP A 97 -11.37 8.36 10.18
CA TRP A 97 -10.77 7.04 10.04
C TRP A 97 -11.49 5.94 10.83
N TYR A 98 -12.07 6.25 11.99
CA TYR A 98 -12.79 5.27 12.80
C TYR A 98 -14.13 4.84 12.15
N ASP A 99 -14.82 5.79 11.52
CA ASP A 99 -16.17 5.60 10.96
C ASP A 99 -16.18 5.17 9.47
N VAL A 100 -15.04 4.76 8.91
CA VAL A 100 -14.98 4.31 7.50
C VAL A 100 -15.76 3.02 7.26
N LYS A 101 -16.47 2.95 6.13
CA LYS A 101 -17.25 1.77 5.70
C LYS A 101 -16.83 1.33 4.31
N ARG A 102 -16.82 0.01 4.09
CA ARG A 102 -16.49 -0.58 2.78
C ARG A 102 -17.49 -0.10 1.73
N VAL A 103 -16.97 0.27 0.57
CA VAL A 103 -17.72 0.74 -0.61
C VAL A 103 -17.40 -0.11 -1.82
#